data_AF-A0A1H0K871-F1
#
_entry.id   AF-A0A1H0K871-F1
#
_cell.length_a   1.000
_cell.length_b   1.000
_cell.length_c   1.000
_cell.angle_alpha   90.00
_cell.angle_beta   90.00
_cell.angle_gamma   90.00
#
_symmetry.space_group_name_H-M   'P 1'
#
loop_
_entity.id
_entity.type
_entity.pdbx_description
1 polymer ?
#
loop_
_entity_poly.entity_id
_entity_poly.type
_entity_poly.pdbx_seq_one_letter_code
_entity_poly.pdbx_strand_id
1 'polypeptide(L)'
;MIRPADAFGPWAANITPSERTARLRAMQAIARLSCGPRSDTLCALLRLAETDPDTLEAAAAALARLEPLDYRRVLASYAQVHRPGLSVRSGPRRRTH
;
A
#
# COMPACT_ATOMS: atom_id res chain seq x y z
N MET A 1 14.16 0.69 -13.02
CA MET A 1 14.63 0.36 -11.67
C MET A 1 13.84 1.10 -10.58
N ILE A 2 13.30 0.40 -9.58
CA ILE A 2 12.68 1.01 -8.39
C ILE A 2 13.77 1.70 -7.54
N ARG A 3 13.53 2.94 -7.11
CA ARG A 3 14.48 3.67 -6.23
C ARG A 3 14.45 3.08 -4.82
N PRO A 4 15.56 3.13 -4.06
CA PRO A 4 15.59 2.59 -2.69
C PRO A 4 14.50 3.19 -1.76
N ALA A 5 14.19 4.49 -1.91
CA ALA A 5 13.14 5.15 -1.13
C ALA A 5 11.72 4.62 -1.47
N ASP A 6 11.55 4.05 -2.67
CA ASP A 6 10.28 3.50 -3.16
C ASP A 6 10.16 1.98 -2.90
N ALA A 7 11.18 1.35 -2.30
CA ALA A 7 11.24 -0.09 -2.04
C ALA A 7 10.43 -0.52 -0.79
N PHE A 8 9.17 -0.09 -0.71
CA PHE A 8 8.24 -0.41 0.37
C PHE A 8 6.97 -1.09 -0.15
N GLY A 9 6.15 -1.63 0.77
CA GLY A 9 4.82 -2.13 0.43
C GLY A 9 4.86 -3.20 -0.68
N PRO A 10 4.18 -3.01 -1.83
CA PRO A 10 4.23 -3.93 -2.98
C PRO A 10 5.61 -4.02 -3.67
N TRP A 11 6.43 -2.98 -3.58
CA TRP A 11 7.73 -2.88 -4.25
C TRP A 11 8.90 -3.37 -3.40
N ALA A 12 8.63 -3.91 -2.22
CA ALA A 12 9.66 -4.53 -1.39
C ALA A 12 10.26 -5.75 -2.10
N ALA A 13 11.59 -5.88 -2.08
CA ALA A 13 12.29 -6.99 -2.74
C ALA A 13 11.98 -8.35 -2.09
N ASN A 14 11.85 -8.38 -0.75
CA ASN A 14 11.78 -9.60 0.05
C ASN A 14 10.35 -9.93 0.50
N ILE A 15 9.41 -10.02 -0.42
CA ILE A 15 8.03 -10.47 -0.14
C ILE A 15 7.62 -11.59 -1.09
N THR A 16 6.75 -12.48 -0.61
CA THR A 16 6.20 -13.56 -1.44
C THR A 16 5.31 -12.98 -2.55
N PRO A 17 5.12 -13.70 -3.66
CA PRO A 17 4.19 -13.27 -4.72
C PRO A 17 2.76 -13.02 -4.21
N SER A 18 2.27 -13.89 -3.32
CA SER A 18 0.92 -13.75 -2.73
C SER A 18 0.79 -12.49 -1.87
N GLU A 19 1.80 -12.20 -1.04
CA GLU A 19 1.84 -10.98 -0.23
C GLU A 19 1.91 -9.74 -1.12
N ARG A 20 2.68 -9.80 -2.21
CA ARG A 20 2.73 -8.71 -3.20
C ARG A 20 1.36 -8.43 -3.80
N THR A 21 0.65 -9.45 -4.27
CA THR A 21 -0.72 -9.30 -4.81
C THR A 21 -1.66 -8.69 -3.77
N ALA A 22 -1.61 -9.15 -2.52
CA ALA A 22 -2.44 -8.60 -1.44
C ALA A 22 -2.14 -7.10 -1.22
N ARG A 23 -0.87 -6.72 -1.20
CA ARG A 23 -0.44 -5.32 -1.05
C ARG A 23 -0.80 -4.44 -2.23
N LEU A 24 -0.71 -4.95 -3.47
CA LEU A 24 -1.15 -4.24 -4.67
C LEU A 24 -2.64 -3.91 -4.60
N ARG A 25 -3.47 -4.90 -4.24
CA ARG A 25 -4.92 -4.72 -4.07
C ARG A 25 -5.26 -3.74 -2.94
N ALA A 26 -4.54 -3.82 -1.82
CA ALA A 26 -4.72 -2.86 -0.73
C ALA A 26 -4.38 -1.43 -1.16
N MET A 27 -3.26 -1.23 -1.86
CA MET A 27 -2.85 0.07 -2.42
C MET A 27 -3.90 0.61 -3.39
N GLN A 28 -4.40 -0.26 -4.28
CA GLN A 28 -5.43 0.09 -5.25
C GLN A 28 -6.73 0.53 -4.57
N ALA A 29 -7.20 -0.21 -3.57
CA ALA A 29 -8.41 0.13 -2.82
C ALA A 29 -8.26 1.50 -2.14
N ILE A 30 -7.13 1.75 -1.49
CA ILE A 30 -6.83 3.03 -0.83
C ILE A 30 -6.79 4.18 -1.83
N ALA A 31 -6.10 4.01 -2.96
CA ALA A 31 -6.01 5.01 -4.01
C ALA A 31 -7.40 5.35 -4.57
N ARG A 32 -8.21 4.33 -4.85
CA ARG A 32 -9.57 4.49 -5.38
C ARG A 32 -10.47 5.26 -4.42
N LEU A 33 -10.45 4.90 -3.14
CA LEU A 33 -11.27 5.54 -2.10
C LEU A 33 -10.80 6.96 -1.75
N SER A 34 -9.48 7.20 -1.76
CA SER A 34 -8.90 8.48 -1.32
C SER A 34 -8.92 9.54 -2.42
N CYS A 35 -8.73 9.12 -3.67
CA CYS A 35 -8.47 10.02 -4.78
C CYS A 35 -9.57 9.98 -5.86
N GLY A 36 -10.42 8.94 -5.86
CA GLY A 36 -11.47 8.77 -6.86
C GLY A 36 -10.90 8.59 -8.29
N PRO A 37 -11.51 9.21 -9.31
CA PRO A 37 -11.05 9.14 -10.71
C PRO A 37 -9.60 9.62 -10.92
N ARG A 38 -9.10 10.51 -10.05
CA ARG A 38 -7.72 11.01 -10.14
C ARG A 38 -6.65 9.92 -9.98
N SER A 39 -7.03 8.75 -9.46
CA SER A 39 -6.15 7.58 -9.33
C SER A 39 -6.33 6.53 -10.43
N ASP A 40 -7.11 6.78 -11.48
CA ASP A 40 -7.45 5.75 -12.48
C ASP A 40 -6.22 5.11 -13.13
N THR A 41 -5.24 5.92 -13.55
CA THR A 41 -3.99 5.44 -14.13
C THR A 41 -3.21 4.56 -13.14
N LEU A 42 -3.08 5.01 -11.89
CA LEU A 42 -2.43 4.22 -10.84
C LEU A 42 -3.17 2.90 -10.60
N CYS A 43 -4.50 2.93 -10.48
CA CYS A 43 -5.32 1.74 -10.25
C CYS A 43 -5.24 0.74 -11.42
N ALA A 44 -5.13 1.22 -12.65
CA ALA A 44 -4.95 0.37 -13.83
C ALA A 44 -3.59 -0.34 -13.79
N LEU A 45 -2.51 0.40 -13.52
CA LEU A 45 -1.16 -0.15 -13.43
C LEU A 45 -0.99 -1.11 -12.25
N LEU A 46 -1.60 -0.82 -11.10
CA LEU A 46 -1.59 -1.74 -9.95
C LEU A 46 -2.28 -3.06 -10.26
N ARG A 47 -3.39 -3.05 -11.00
CA ARG A 47 -4.05 -4.28 -11.47
C ARG A 47 -3.20 -5.06 -12.44
N LEU A 48 -2.58 -4.37 -13.40
CA LEU A 48 -1.71 -5.02 -14.37
C LEU A 48 -0.50 -5.67 -13.69
N ALA A 49 0.05 -5.02 -12.65
CA ALA A 49 1.15 -5.52 -11.85
C ALA A 49 0.82 -6.78 -11.03
N GLU A 50 -0.47 -7.14 -10.87
CA GLU A 50 -0.85 -8.42 -10.26
C GLU A 50 -0.46 -9.62 -11.13
N THR A 51 -0.49 -9.45 -12.46
CA THR A 51 -0.22 -10.51 -13.44
C THR A 51 1.08 -10.32 -14.20
N ASP A 52 1.54 -9.08 -14.32
CA ASP A 52 2.75 -8.69 -15.04
C ASP A 52 3.70 -7.89 -14.14
N PRO A 53 4.68 -8.56 -13.50
CA PRO A 53 5.61 -7.91 -12.58
C PRO A 53 6.45 -6.79 -13.21
N ASP A 54 6.63 -6.77 -14.52
CA ASP A 54 7.44 -5.73 -15.20
C ASP A 54 6.75 -4.35 -15.13
N THR A 55 5.45 -4.33 -14.84
CA THR A 55 4.66 -3.09 -14.69
C THR A 55 4.74 -2.49 -13.29
N LEU A 56 5.42 -3.14 -12.34
CA LEU A 56 5.62 -2.62 -10.98
C LEU A 56 6.30 -1.24 -10.99
N GLU A 57 7.28 -1.04 -11.86
CA GLU A 57 7.96 0.24 -11.96
C GLU A 57 7.05 1.36 -12.49
N ALA A 58 6.24 1.06 -13.50
CA ALA A 58 5.26 2.00 -14.00
C ALA A 58 4.23 2.36 -12.91
N ALA A 59 3.79 1.38 -12.11
CA ALA A 59 2.88 1.63 -10.98
C ALA A 59 3.52 2.52 -9.90
N ALA A 60 4.80 2.32 -9.57
CA ALA A 60 5.53 3.18 -8.63
C ALA A 60 5.62 4.62 -9.15
N ALA A 61 5.96 4.79 -10.44
CA ALA A 61 6.03 6.09 -11.09
C ALA A 61 4.66 6.77 -11.11
N ALA A 62 3.57 6.04 -11.38
CA ALA A 62 2.22 6.58 -11.35
C ALA A 62 1.79 7.03 -9.95
N LEU A 63 2.19 6.30 -8.91
CA LEU A 63 1.97 6.73 -7.53
C LEU A 63 2.69 8.05 -7.25
N ALA A 64 3.96 8.16 -7.62
CA ALA A 64 4.76 9.38 -7.44
C ALA A 64 4.26 10.59 -8.27
N ARG A 65 3.44 10.35 -9.30
CA ARG A 65 2.83 11.41 -10.14
C ARG A 65 1.49 11.91 -9.63
N LEU A 66 0.94 11.33 -8.56
CA LEU A 66 -0.26 11.89 -7.92
C LEU A 66 0.02 13.31 -7.41
N GLU A 67 -1.02 14.13 -7.36
CA GLU A 67 -0.94 15.43 -6.70
C GLU A 67 -0.40 15.29 -5.27
N PRO A 68 0.43 16.23 -4.77
CA PRO A 68 1.14 16.03 -3.49
C PRO A 68 0.24 15.70 -2.29
N LEU A 69 -0.99 16.24 -2.28
CA LEU A 69 -1.98 15.92 -1.24
C LEU A 69 -2.48 14.48 -1.35
N ASP A 70 -2.80 14.03 -2.57
CA ASP A 70 -3.29 12.67 -2.84
C ASP A 70 -2.19 11.64 -2.55
N TYR A 71 -0.96 11.90 -3.00
CA TYR A 71 0.20 11.07 -2.73
C TYR A 71 0.37 10.80 -1.23
N ARG A 72 0.41 11.88 -0.42
CA ARG A 72 0.54 11.77 1.03
C ARG A 72 -0.64 11.04 1.65
N ARG A 73 -1.87 11.28 1.18
CA ARG A 73 -3.07 10.63 1.70
C ARG A 73 -3.05 9.12 1.46
N VAL A 74 -2.65 8.68 0.27
CA VAL A 74 -2.52 7.27 -0.08
C VAL A 74 -1.45 6.61 0.79
N LEU A 75 -0.26 7.21 0.87
CA LEU A 75 0.84 6.66 1.68
C LEU A 75 0.51 6.58 3.17
N ALA A 76 -0.07 7.64 3.75
CA ALA A 76 -0.43 7.67 5.16
C ALA A 76 -1.49 6.59 5.48
N SER A 77 -2.51 6.46 4.62
CA SER A 77 -3.55 5.44 4.77
C SER A 77 -2.98 4.03 4.64
N TYR A 78 -2.09 3.81 3.66
CA TYR A 78 -1.42 2.53 3.46
C TYR A 78 -0.55 2.13 4.65
N ALA A 79 0.25 3.07 5.16
CA ALA A 79 1.07 2.87 6.35
C ALA A 79 0.23 2.55 7.57
N GLN A 80 -0.94 3.19 7.74
CA GLN A 80 -1.83 2.94 8.86
C GLN A 80 -2.45 1.54 8.80
N VAL A 81 -2.87 1.07 7.62
CA VAL A 81 -3.42 -0.29 7.44
C VAL A 81 -2.39 -1.37 7.73
N HIS A 82 -1.13 -1.14 7.36
CA HIS A 82 -0.04 -2.10 7.55
C HIS A 82 0.75 -1.88 8.85
N ARG A 83 0.31 -0.94 9.69
CA ARG A 83 0.93 -0.74 11.00
C ARG A 83 0.65 -1.99 11.83
N PRO A 84 1.69 -2.70 12.32
CA PRO A 84 1.47 -3.81 13.22
C PRO A 84 0.70 -3.27 14.43
N GLY A 85 -0.44 -3.89 14.73
CA GLY A 85 -1.21 -3.55 15.91
C GLY A 85 -0.28 -3.68 17.12
N LEU A 86 -0.15 -2.61 17.90
CA LEU A 86 0.42 -2.75 19.24
C LEU A 86 -0.47 -3.78 19.93
N SER A 87 0.04 -4.99 20.14
CA SER A 87 -0.63 -5.96 21.00
C SER A 87 -0.85 -5.25 22.32
N VAL A 88 -2.10 -4.90 22.61
CA VAL A 88 -2.49 -4.40 23.91
C VAL A 88 -2.16 -5.56 24.85
N ARG A 89 -1.03 -5.46 25.57
CA ARG A 89 -0.72 -6.36 26.68
C ARG A 89 -1.93 -6.26 27.60
N SER A 90 -2.78 -7.28 27.58
CA SER A 90 -3.92 -7.38 28.46
C SER A 90 -3.35 -7.45 29.87
N GLY A 91 -3.32 -6.29 30.55
CA GLY A 91 -3.01 -6.22 31.97
C GLY A 91 -3.98 -7.11 32.74
N PRO A 92 -3.56 -7.72 33.85
CA PRO A 92 -4.38 -8.68 34.58
C PRO A 92 -5.72 -8.02 34.96
N ARG A 93 -6.83 -8.61 34.48
CA ARG A 93 -8.17 -8.23 34.92
C ARG A 93 -8.22 -8.41 36.43
N ARG A 94 -8.21 -7.32 37.19
CA ARG A 94 -8.55 -7.36 38.62
C ARG A 94 -9.97 -7.90 38.72
N ARG A 95 -10.09 -9.15 39.19
CA ARG A 95 -11.34 -9.70 39.72
C ARG A 95 -11.63 -8.92 40.99
N THR A 96 -12.65 -8.08 40.98
CA THR A 96 -13.32 -7.63 42.21
C THR A 96 -14.40 -8.64 42.55
N HIS A 97 -14.42 -8.99 43.84
CA HIS A 97 -15.28 -9.98 44.50
C HIS A 97 -16.77 -9.67 44.39
#